data_AF-A0A1Q9EAU0-F1
#
_entry.id   AF-A0A1Q9EAU0-F1
#
_cell.length_a   1.000
_cell.length_b   1.000
_cell.length_c   1.000
_cell.angle_alpha   90.00
_cell.angle_beta   90.00
_cell.angle_gamma   90.00
#
_symmetry.space_group_name_H-M   'P 1'
#
loop_
_entity.id
_entity.type
_entity.pdbx_description
1 polymer ?
#
loop_
_entity_poly.entity_id
_entity_poly.type
_entity_poly.pdbx_seq_one_letter_code
_entity_poly.pdbx_strand_id
1 'polypeptide(L)'
;MTWEPSDQGQLRSAKDPEMKIFVDGCMSKLGAAMDLVVGATAVDLDSRFASIRTKETNIGNFVTDVMRHALKADVAMLNSGTLRADAVIEQGEIKVRDLVNLLPMLDELCLLQLSGAQVLEALENSVSQYPRLEGRFAQVSGVSFQFDAAKPPNQRIVEGSVRIGPDLLDLEKNYKLCTKDYLRQGKDGYDVFRDGICLADGETAGILPSLVRDCFANLDMLNGESDTGVAKRSSTFNAMRMMETFSPSKVGDGPEMLKRYAIYPTVEAASVHKEHSTSV
;
A
#
# COMPACT_ATOMS: atom_id res chain seq x y z
N MET A 1 46.83 43.87 -18.21
CA MET A 1 46.89 42.43 -17.87
C MET A 1 45.45 41.94 -17.82
N THR A 2 44.96 41.46 -18.95
CA THR A 2 43.57 41.05 -19.14
C THR A 2 43.41 39.61 -18.68
N TRP A 3 42.60 39.40 -17.65
CA TRP A 3 42.18 38.10 -17.17
C TRP A 3 41.09 37.59 -18.11
N GLU A 4 41.34 36.49 -18.83
CA GLU A 4 40.30 35.75 -19.54
C GLU A 4 39.75 34.64 -18.63
N PRO A 5 38.42 34.50 -18.48
CA PRO A 5 37.83 33.42 -17.72
C PRO A 5 37.97 32.12 -18.53
N SER A 6 38.75 31.17 -18.01
CA SER A 6 38.75 29.81 -18.55
C SER A 6 37.36 29.20 -18.38
N ASP A 7 36.76 28.82 -19.52
CA ASP A 7 35.57 28.00 -19.70
C ASP A 7 35.39 26.98 -18.57
N GLN A 8 34.54 27.29 -17.58
CA GLN A 8 33.93 26.24 -16.76
C GLN A 8 32.76 25.64 -17.55
N GLY A 9 33.11 25.09 -18.72
CA GLY A 9 32.27 24.23 -19.51
C GLY A 9 32.05 22.93 -18.76
N GLN A 10 30.94 22.87 -18.01
CA GLN A 10 30.07 21.71 -17.92
C GLN A 10 30.79 20.35 -17.95
N LEU A 11 31.35 19.93 -16.82
CA LEU A 11 31.77 18.54 -16.58
C LEU A 11 30.53 17.63 -16.49
N ARG A 12 29.83 17.44 -17.62
CA ARG A 12 29.02 16.25 -17.85
C ARG A 12 30.01 15.16 -18.21
N SER A 13 30.40 14.33 -17.24
CA SER A 13 31.27 13.19 -17.51
C SER A 13 30.66 12.36 -18.65
N ALA A 14 31.45 12.09 -19.69
CA ALA A 14 31.04 11.21 -20.76
C ALA A 14 30.73 9.83 -20.14
N LYS A 15 29.55 9.28 -20.43
CA LYS A 15 29.17 7.95 -19.98
C LYS A 15 30.14 6.94 -20.59
N ASP A 16 30.91 6.26 -19.75
CA ASP A 16 31.86 5.23 -20.16
C ASP A 16 31.14 4.13 -20.99
N PRO A 17 31.60 3.81 -22.22
CA PRO A 17 30.95 2.82 -23.09
C PRO A 17 30.89 1.40 -22.50
N GLU A 18 31.90 0.98 -21.74
CA GLU A 18 31.92 -0.34 -21.07
C GLU A 18 30.92 -0.35 -19.91
N MET A 19 30.87 0.73 -19.13
CA MET A 19 29.85 0.90 -18.09
C MET A 19 28.44 0.93 -18.70
N LYS A 20 28.26 1.54 -19.88
CA LYS A 20 26.97 1.56 -20.58
C LYS A 20 26.52 0.15 -20.97
N ILE A 21 27.41 -0.68 -21.53
CA ILE A 21 27.10 -2.07 -21.89
C ILE A 21 26.71 -2.88 -20.65
N PHE A 22 27.44 -2.70 -19.54
CA PHE A 22 27.13 -3.37 -18.28
C PHE A 22 25.76 -2.93 -17.72
N VAL A 23 25.51 -1.61 -17.67
CA VAL A 23 24.23 -1.04 -17.23
C VAL A 23 23.09 -1.52 -18.11
N ASP A 24 23.22 -1.47 -19.44
CA ASP A 24 22.19 -1.93 -20.37
C ASP A 24 21.90 -3.44 -20.18
N GLY A 25 22.94 -4.25 -19.95
CA GLY A 25 22.82 -5.66 -19.61
C GLY A 25 22.02 -5.89 -18.32
N CYS A 26 22.33 -5.17 -17.25
CA CYS A 26 21.58 -5.22 -15.99
C CYS A 26 20.13 -4.73 -16.15
N MET A 27 19.92 -3.63 -16.87
CA MET A 27 18.61 -3.03 -17.10
C MET A 27 17.71 -3.93 -17.96
N SER A 28 18.27 -4.69 -18.90
CA SER A 28 17.49 -5.65 -19.71
C SER A 28 16.91 -6.80 -18.87
N LYS A 29 17.73 -7.38 -17.97
CA LYS A 29 17.28 -8.44 -17.05
C LYS A 29 16.31 -7.90 -16.02
N LEU A 30 16.55 -6.69 -15.52
CA LEU A 30 15.66 -6.01 -14.59
C LEU A 30 14.33 -5.67 -15.25
N GLY A 31 14.34 -5.19 -16.49
CA GLY A 31 13.14 -4.83 -17.26
C GLY A 31 12.18 -5.99 -17.39
N ALA A 32 12.68 -7.18 -17.75
CA ALA A 32 11.86 -8.39 -17.86
C ALA A 32 11.19 -8.78 -16.52
N ALA A 33 11.90 -8.66 -15.39
CA ALA A 33 11.33 -8.92 -14.07
C ALA A 33 10.31 -7.84 -13.65
N MET A 34 10.54 -6.59 -14.05
CA MET A 34 9.67 -5.45 -13.76
C MET A 34 8.36 -5.46 -14.56
N ASP A 35 8.35 -6.12 -15.72
CA ASP A 35 7.19 -6.23 -16.60
C ASP A 35 6.30 -7.45 -16.31
N LEU A 36 6.70 -8.28 -15.34
CA LEU A 36 5.87 -9.39 -14.86
C LEU A 36 4.56 -8.83 -14.27
N VAL A 37 3.44 -9.39 -14.72
CA VAL A 37 2.12 -9.07 -14.18
C VAL A 37 1.96 -9.77 -12.83
N VAL A 38 1.53 -9.02 -11.81
CA VAL A 38 1.27 -9.54 -10.45
C VAL A 38 -0.21 -9.71 -10.17
N GLY A 39 -1.08 -9.09 -10.96
CA GLY A 39 -2.53 -9.20 -10.83
C GLY A 39 -3.22 -8.18 -11.72
N ALA A 40 -4.51 -7.95 -11.52
CA ALA A 40 -5.27 -6.95 -12.27
C ALA A 40 -6.20 -6.13 -11.36
N THR A 41 -6.61 -4.96 -11.82
CA THR A 41 -7.65 -4.13 -11.19
C THR A 41 -8.67 -3.68 -12.22
N ALA A 42 -9.97 -3.67 -11.91
CA ALA A 42 -10.99 -3.14 -12.82
C ALA A 42 -11.28 -1.66 -12.60
N VAL A 43 -10.52 -0.97 -11.75
CA VAL A 43 -10.68 0.46 -11.51
C VAL A 43 -9.31 1.14 -11.47
N ASP A 44 -9.27 2.41 -11.86
CA ASP A 44 -8.07 3.22 -11.76
C ASP A 44 -7.69 3.44 -10.28
N LEU A 45 -6.43 3.21 -9.92
CA LEU A 45 -5.90 3.39 -8.56
C LEU A 45 -5.12 4.70 -8.45
N ASP A 46 -5.65 5.68 -7.71
CA ASP A 46 -5.09 7.05 -7.63
C ASP A 46 -4.03 7.18 -6.52
N SER A 47 -2.76 7.21 -6.90
CA SER A 47 -1.61 7.40 -6.00
C SER A 47 -0.96 8.79 -6.10
N ARG A 48 -1.57 9.74 -6.80
CA ARG A 48 -1.02 11.09 -6.99
C ARG A 48 -0.86 11.80 -5.66
N PHE A 49 0.26 12.52 -5.47
CA PHE A 49 0.55 13.26 -4.24
C PHE A 49 -0.52 14.30 -3.89
N ALA A 50 -1.12 14.92 -4.91
CA ALA A 50 -2.22 15.87 -4.73
C ALA A 50 -3.45 15.22 -4.07
N SER A 51 -3.70 13.93 -4.35
CA SER A 51 -4.82 13.17 -3.79
C SER A 51 -4.43 12.50 -2.48
N ILE A 52 -3.40 11.65 -2.50
CA ILE A 52 -3.09 10.72 -1.40
C ILE A 52 -2.65 11.41 -0.11
N ARG A 53 -2.20 12.67 -0.20
CA ARG A 53 -1.79 13.48 0.95
C ARG A 53 -2.86 14.45 1.44
N THR A 54 -4.06 14.43 0.85
CA THR A 54 -5.13 15.38 1.19
C THR A 54 -6.50 14.73 1.34
N LYS A 55 -6.71 13.53 0.81
CA LYS A 55 -7.98 12.81 0.86
C LYS A 55 -7.78 11.30 0.87
N GLU A 56 -8.87 10.59 1.15
CA GLU A 56 -8.97 9.15 0.97
C GLU A 56 -8.72 8.77 -0.50
N THR A 57 -7.94 7.72 -0.73
CA THR A 57 -7.67 7.17 -2.06
C THR A 57 -7.90 5.67 -2.03
N ASN A 58 -8.37 5.11 -3.14
CA ASN A 58 -8.61 3.67 -3.25
C ASN A 58 -7.32 2.85 -3.13
N ILE A 59 -6.19 3.31 -3.67
CA ILE A 59 -4.90 2.64 -3.47
C ILE A 59 -4.44 2.68 -2.01
N GLY A 60 -4.65 3.82 -1.33
CA GLY A 60 -4.35 3.97 0.09
C GLY A 60 -5.15 2.98 0.92
N ASN A 61 -6.45 2.90 0.64
CA ASN A 61 -7.36 1.96 1.29
C ASN A 61 -7.00 0.50 1.03
N PHE A 62 -6.63 0.14 -0.20
CA PHE A 62 -6.19 -1.22 -0.53
C PHE A 62 -4.96 -1.62 0.29
N VAL A 63 -3.93 -0.77 0.32
CA VAL A 63 -2.69 -1.06 1.05
C VAL A 63 -2.96 -1.17 2.56
N THR A 64 -3.73 -0.25 3.14
CA THR A 64 -4.06 -0.28 4.57
C THR A 64 -4.97 -1.45 4.92
N ASP A 65 -5.85 -1.88 4.03
CA ASP A 65 -6.63 -3.10 4.20
C ASP A 65 -5.75 -4.35 4.21
N VAL A 66 -4.78 -4.48 3.29
CA VAL A 66 -3.80 -5.58 3.30
C VAL A 66 -3.09 -5.64 4.67
N MET A 67 -2.62 -4.50 5.17
CA MET A 67 -1.98 -4.41 6.49
C MET A 67 -2.93 -4.88 7.61
N ARG A 68 -4.16 -4.36 7.63
CA ARG A 68 -5.15 -4.66 8.67
C ARG A 68 -5.50 -6.15 8.71
N HIS A 69 -5.72 -6.74 7.53
CA HIS A 69 -6.07 -8.15 7.40
C HIS A 69 -4.90 -9.08 7.75
N ALA A 70 -3.69 -8.78 7.27
CA ALA A 70 -2.50 -9.58 7.57
C ALA A 70 -2.21 -9.66 9.07
N LEU A 71 -2.41 -8.55 9.80
CA LEU A 71 -2.10 -8.46 11.23
C LEU A 71 -3.32 -8.65 12.15
N LYS A 72 -4.51 -8.89 11.59
CA LYS A 72 -5.78 -9.01 12.33
C LYS A 72 -5.98 -7.81 13.28
N ALA A 73 -5.70 -6.62 12.77
CA ALA A 73 -5.81 -5.36 13.49
C ALA A 73 -7.25 -4.80 13.41
N ASP A 74 -7.61 -3.98 14.40
CA ASP A 74 -8.88 -3.24 14.39
C ASP A 74 -8.77 -2.03 13.43
N VAL A 75 -7.61 -1.37 13.45
CA VAL A 75 -7.31 -0.17 12.65
C VAL A 75 -5.98 -0.35 11.93
N ALA A 76 -5.87 0.18 10.71
CA ALA A 76 -4.59 0.42 10.05
C ALA A 76 -4.41 1.91 9.79
N MET A 77 -3.21 2.42 10.04
CA MET A 77 -2.81 3.77 9.67
C MET A 77 -1.45 3.74 8.98
N LEU A 78 -1.40 4.33 7.79
CA LEU A 78 -0.17 4.49 7.02
C LEU A 78 -0.05 5.93 6.56
N ASN A 79 1.06 6.59 6.89
CA ASN A 79 1.33 7.93 6.39
C ASN A 79 1.54 7.88 4.86
N SER A 80 0.83 8.74 4.14
CA SER A 80 0.79 8.83 2.68
C SER A 80 2.15 9.07 2.04
N GLY A 81 3.13 9.58 2.79
CA GLY A 81 4.53 9.69 2.38
C GLY A 81 5.18 8.36 1.99
N THR A 82 4.59 7.23 2.40
CA THR A 82 5.02 5.87 2.05
C THR A 82 4.68 5.50 0.60
N LEU A 83 3.61 6.05 0.04
CA LEU A 83 3.11 5.72 -1.29
C LEU A 83 3.69 6.72 -2.31
N ARG A 84 4.59 6.26 -3.18
CA ARG A 84 5.55 7.11 -3.90
C ARG A 84 5.34 7.23 -5.42
N ALA A 85 4.39 6.50 -5.99
CA ALA A 85 4.23 6.41 -7.44
C ALA A 85 3.86 7.73 -8.11
N ASP A 86 3.13 8.63 -7.42
CA ASP A 86 2.63 9.91 -7.95
C ASP A 86 1.92 9.79 -9.30
N ALA A 87 1.17 8.69 -9.47
CA ALA A 87 0.55 8.32 -10.72
C ALA A 87 -0.84 7.72 -10.49
N VAL A 88 -1.58 7.54 -11.57
CA VAL A 88 -2.74 6.66 -11.59
C VAL A 88 -2.29 5.33 -12.18
N ILE A 89 -2.48 4.24 -11.45
CA ILE A 89 -2.34 2.90 -12.03
C ILE A 89 -3.67 2.62 -12.73
N GLU A 90 -3.65 2.59 -14.06
CA GLU A 90 -4.85 2.40 -14.87
C GLU A 90 -5.47 1.02 -14.60
N GLN A 91 -6.78 0.93 -14.78
CA GLN A 91 -7.45 -0.37 -14.81
C GLN A 91 -6.78 -1.34 -15.79
N GLY A 92 -6.69 -2.61 -15.42
CA GLY A 92 -6.03 -3.67 -16.17
C GLY A 92 -4.93 -4.33 -15.37
N GLU A 93 -3.88 -4.77 -16.06
CA GLU A 93 -2.73 -5.46 -15.49
C GLU A 93 -1.92 -4.55 -14.56
N ILE A 94 -1.67 -5.04 -13.34
CA ILE A 94 -0.72 -4.47 -12.40
C ILE A 94 0.60 -5.22 -12.56
N LYS A 95 1.69 -4.50 -12.78
CA LYS A 95 3.02 -5.08 -12.95
C LYS A 95 3.87 -4.91 -11.70
N VAL A 96 4.96 -5.69 -11.61
CA VAL A 96 5.96 -5.55 -10.54
C VAL A 96 6.48 -4.11 -10.46
N ARG A 97 6.71 -3.44 -11.60
CA ARG A 97 7.13 -2.03 -11.63
C ARG A 97 6.16 -1.10 -10.92
N ASP A 98 4.86 -1.35 -10.99
CA ASP A 98 3.85 -0.47 -10.41
C ASP A 98 3.91 -0.57 -8.89
N LEU A 99 4.05 -1.79 -8.36
CA LEU A 99 4.24 -2.01 -6.93
C LEU A 99 5.59 -1.45 -6.42
N VAL A 100 6.66 -1.60 -7.18
CA VAL A 100 8.00 -1.07 -6.81
C VAL A 100 7.99 0.46 -6.83
N ASN A 101 7.33 1.09 -7.80
CA ASN A 101 7.18 2.54 -7.86
C ASN A 101 6.29 3.06 -6.72
N LEU A 102 5.25 2.29 -6.35
CA LEU A 102 4.33 2.64 -5.28
C LEU A 102 4.99 2.50 -3.90
N LEU A 103 5.65 1.38 -3.63
CA LEU A 103 6.27 1.02 -2.35
C LEU A 103 7.77 0.73 -2.54
N PRO A 104 8.59 1.77 -2.81
CA PRO A 104 10.01 1.58 -3.11
C PRO A 104 10.86 1.22 -1.88
N MET A 105 10.33 1.45 -0.67
CA MET A 105 11.02 1.20 0.59
C MET A 105 10.55 -0.11 1.22
N LEU A 106 11.48 -0.82 1.85
CA LEU A 106 11.20 -2.00 2.66
C LEU A 106 10.70 -1.57 4.05
N ASP A 107 9.52 -0.97 4.11
CA ASP A 107 8.92 -0.56 5.38
C ASP A 107 8.48 -1.78 6.19
N GLU A 108 9.09 -1.95 7.37
CA GLU A 108 8.68 -2.95 8.37
C GLU A 108 7.38 -2.51 9.06
N LEU A 109 6.44 -3.44 9.19
CA LEU A 109 5.19 -3.20 9.90
C LEU A 109 5.33 -3.45 11.40
N CYS A 110 4.37 -2.95 12.15
CA CYS A 110 4.21 -3.27 13.56
C CYS A 110 2.73 -3.24 13.95
N LEU A 111 2.38 -3.98 15.00
CA LEU A 111 1.07 -3.99 15.63
C LEU A 111 1.18 -3.39 17.02
N LEU A 112 0.45 -2.31 17.27
CA LEU A 112 0.43 -1.60 18.54
C LEU A 112 -0.93 -1.80 19.22
N GLN A 113 -0.92 -1.85 20.55
CA GLN A 113 -2.11 -1.66 21.36
C GLN A 113 -2.13 -0.21 21.86
N LEU A 114 -3.19 0.52 21.51
CA LEU A 114 -3.39 1.92 21.86
C LEU A 114 -4.78 2.10 22.49
N SER A 115 -4.92 3.04 23.43
CA SER A 115 -6.24 3.48 23.90
C SER A 115 -6.97 4.26 22.81
N GLY A 116 -8.29 4.38 22.90
CA GLY A 116 -9.06 5.19 21.97
C GLY A 116 -8.62 6.66 21.98
N ALA A 117 -8.23 7.20 23.13
CA ALA A 117 -7.63 8.54 23.23
C ALA A 117 -6.35 8.67 22.39
N GLN A 118 -5.47 7.67 22.43
CA GLN A 118 -4.24 7.66 21.62
C GLN A 118 -4.55 7.51 20.12
N VAL A 119 -5.57 6.74 19.75
CA VAL A 119 -6.03 6.64 18.35
C VAL A 119 -6.54 8.00 17.87
N LEU A 120 -7.34 8.71 18.69
CA LEU A 120 -7.83 10.04 18.36
C LEU A 120 -6.67 11.05 18.17
N GLU A 121 -5.67 11.03 19.06
CA GLU A 121 -4.48 11.87 18.95
C GLU A 121 -3.69 11.60 17.66
N ALA A 122 -3.56 10.34 17.26
CA ALA A 122 -2.93 9.98 15.99
C ALA A 122 -3.72 10.50 14.77
N LEU A 123 -5.04 10.44 14.80
CA LEU A 123 -5.91 10.99 13.76
C LEU A 123 -5.81 12.52 13.69
N GLU A 124 -5.73 13.19 14.83
CA GLU A 124 -5.49 14.62 14.92
C GLU A 124 -4.15 15.03 14.29
N ASN A 125 -3.06 14.30 14.59
CA ASN A 125 -1.77 14.55 13.95
C ASN A 125 -1.82 14.33 12.43
N SER A 126 -2.52 13.28 11.96
CA SER A 126 -2.68 12.97 10.53
C SER A 126 -3.18 14.17 9.73
N VAL A 127 -4.17 14.90 10.25
CA VAL A 127 -4.77 16.05 9.56
C VAL A 127 -4.19 17.39 9.98
N SER A 128 -3.22 17.43 10.91
CA SER A 128 -2.69 18.66 11.53
C SER A 128 -2.07 19.66 10.55
N GLN A 129 -1.45 19.20 9.46
CA GLN A 129 -0.79 20.04 8.46
C GLN A 129 -1.63 20.28 7.20
N TYR A 130 -2.85 19.73 7.14
CA TYR A 130 -3.76 19.98 6.02
C TYR A 130 -3.98 21.50 5.83
N PRO A 131 -4.04 22.02 4.58
CA PRO A 131 -4.02 21.32 3.29
C PRO A 131 -2.62 21.16 2.67
N ARG A 132 -1.53 21.30 3.43
CA ARG A 132 -0.18 21.07 2.89
C ARG A 132 -0.05 19.60 2.47
N LEU A 133 0.65 19.35 1.37
CA LEU A 133 0.93 18.00 0.83
C LEU A 133 2.01 17.27 1.65
N GLU A 134 1.87 17.30 2.97
CA GLU A 134 2.76 16.64 3.92
C GLU A 134 2.54 15.13 3.90
N GLY A 135 3.64 14.37 3.97
CA GLY A 135 3.59 12.91 3.97
C GLY A 135 2.87 12.31 5.18
N ARG A 136 2.69 13.09 6.26
CA ARG A 136 2.05 12.63 7.50
C ARG A 136 0.57 12.28 7.36
N PHE A 137 -0.13 12.83 6.37
CA PHE A 137 -1.56 12.55 6.16
C PHE A 137 -1.77 11.04 6.01
N ALA A 138 -2.59 10.44 6.87
CA ALA A 138 -2.77 9.01 6.91
C ALA A 138 -3.83 8.52 5.92
N GLN A 139 -3.48 7.49 5.16
CA GLN A 139 -4.48 6.56 4.62
C GLN A 139 -4.83 5.58 5.75
N VAL A 140 -6.09 5.13 5.80
CA VAL A 140 -6.60 4.36 6.93
C VAL A 140 -7.42 3.14 6.48
N SER A 141 -7.59 2.17 7.38
CA SER A 141 -8.56 1.09 7.24
C SER A 141 -9.12 0.71 8.61
N GLY A 142 -10.38 0.26 8.66
CA GLY A 142 -11.08 -0.12 9.90
C GLY A 142 -11.56 1.07 10.75
N VAL A 143 -11.24 2.29 10.34
CA VAL A 143 -11.67 3.53 10.99
C VAL A 143 -12.29 4.50 9.97
N SER A 144 -13.30 5.25 10.40
CA SER A 144 -13.87 6.38 9.66
C SER A 144 -13.98 7.58 10.60
N PHE A 145 -13.81 8.79 10.05
CA PHE A 145 -13.84 10.03 10.82
C PHE A 145 -14.14 11.22 9.90
N GLN A 146 -14.53 12.34 10.51
CA GLN A 146 -14.66 13.62 9.82
C GLN A 146 -13.72 14.63 10.46
N PHE A 147 -13.21 15.58 9.67
CA PHE A 147 -12.39 16.66 10.20
C PHE A 147 -12.76 18.02 9.59
N ASP A 148 -12.57 19.08 10.35
CA ASP A 148 -12.75 20.47 9.95
C ASP A 148 -11.39 21.14 9.79
N ALA A 149 -11.03 21.45 8.54
CA ALA A 149 -9.77 22.09 8.20
C ALA A 149 -9.64 23.54 8.70
N ALA A 150 -10.75 24.21 9.04
CA ALA A 150 -10.74 25.57 9.55
C ALA A 150 -10.29 25.64 11.02
N LYS A 151 -10.34 24.52 11.75
CA LYS A 151 -9.89 24.44 13.15
C LYS A 151 -8.36 24.40 13.26
N PRO A 152 -7.81 24.87 14.40
CA PRO A 152 -6.38 24.81 14.64
C PRO A 152 -5.87 23.35 14.60
N PRO A 153 -4.60 23.13 14.23
CA PRO A 153 -4.00 21.80 14.26
C PRO A 153 -4.21 21.10 15.61
N ASN A 154 -4.42 19.79 15.57
CA ASN A 154 -4.73 18.92 16.71
C ASN A 154 -6.08 19.19 17.41
N GLN A 155 -6.99 19.92 16.75
CA GLN A 155 -8.39 20.08 17.18
C GLN A 155 -9.33 20.00 15.97
N ARG A 156 -8.93 19.27 14.93
CA ARG A 156 -9.62 19.24 13.64
C ARG A 156 -10.64 18.11 13.56
N ILE A 157 -10.46 17.01 14.27
CA ILE A 157 -11.40 15.90 14.25
C ILE A 157 -12.74 16.38 14.82
N VAL A 158 -13.83 16.08 14.11
CA VAL A 158 -15.17 16.40 14.56
C VAL A 158 -15.52 15.47 15.71
N GLU A 159 -15.90 16.04 16.85
CA GLU A 159 -16.28 15.28 18.04
C GLU A 159 -17.41 14.29 17.74
N GLY A 160 -17.28 13.06 18.24
CA GLY A 160 -18.26 11.99 18.00
C GLY A 160 -18.32 11.46 16.56
N SER A 161 -17.42 11.89 15.66
CA SER A 161 -17.39 11.40 14.27
C SER A 161 -16.58 10.12 14.08
N VAL A 162 -15.65 9.82 14.99
CA VAL A 162 -14.74 8.69 14.84
C VAL A 162 -15.45 7.37 15.14
N ARG A 163 -15.35 6.43 14.20
CA ARG A 163 -15.89 5.07 14.32
C ARG A 163 -14.82 4.05 13.98
N ILE A 164 -14.72 2.99 14.78
CA ILE A 164 -13.88 1.82 14.49
C ILE A 164 -14.83 0.66 14.20
N GLY A 165 -14.83 0.19 12.95
CA GLY A 165 -15.90 -0.66 12.44
C GLY A 165 -17.28 0.03 12.57
N PRO A 166 -18.30 -0.66 13.09
CA PRO A 166 -19.64 -0.07 13.28
C PRO A 166 -19.74 0.86 14.51
N ASP A 167 -18.83 0.70 15.47
CA ASP A 167 -18.92 1.31 16.80
C ASP A 167 -18.31 2.71 16.83
N LEU A 168 -18.87 3.58 17.68
CA LEU A 168 -18.22 4.85 18.01
C LEU A 168 -16.92 4.59 18.78
N LEU A 169 -15.94 5.46 18.59
CA LEU A 169 -14.69 5.39 19.33
C LEU A 169 -14.94 5.55 20.84
N ASP A 170 -14.64 4.49 21.59
CA ASP A 170 -14.52 4.53 23.05
C ASP A 170 -13.07 4.92 23.41
N LEU A 171 -12.89 6.02 24.14
CA LEU A 171 -11.58 6.58 24.48
C LEU A 171 -10.78 5.71 25.47
N GLU A 172 -11.47 4.94 26.32
CA GLU A 172 -10.86 4.10 27.36
C GLU A 172 -10.57 2.67 26.86
N LYS A 173 -11.23 2.26 25.78
CA LYS A 173 -11.02 0.95 25.16
C LYS A 173 -9.67 0.89 24.47
N ASN A 174 -9.01 -0.27 24.55
CA ASN A 174 -7.79 -0.56 23.79
C ASN A 174 -8.13 -1.15 22.42
N TYR A 175 -7.41 -0.69 21.39
CA TYR A 175 -7.52 -1.15 20.01
C TYR A 175 -6.17 -1.62 19.49
N LYS A 176 -6.19 -2.62 18.61
CA LYS A 176 -5.01 -3.04 17.85
C LYS A 176 -4.89 -2.18 16.60
N LEU A 177 -3.86 -1.35 16.57
CA LEU A 177 -3.54 -0.50 15.44
C LEU A 177 -2.29 -1.02 14.73
N CYS A 178 -2.41 -1.37 13.46
CA CYS A 178 -1.24 -1.67 12.64
C CYS A 178 -0.72 -0.44 11.90
N THR A 179 0.60 -0.30 11.88
CA THR A 179 1.30 0.79 11.21
C THR A 179 2.70 0.32 10.82
N LYS A 180 3.61 1.24 10.48
CA LYS A 180 5.02 0.94 10.20
C LYS A 180 5.96 1.41 11.29
N ASP A 181 7.11 0.75 11.42
CA ASP A 181 8.08 1.02 12.48
C ASP A 181 8.56 2.48 12.50
N TYR A 182 8.70 3.11 11.34
CA TYR A 182 9.00 4.54 11.23
C TYR A 182 8.01 5.41 12.02
N LEU A 183 6.71 5.12 11.93
CA LEU A 183 5.69 5.86 12.68
C LEU A 183 5.68 5.45 14.15
N ARG A 184 5.90 4.17 14.47
CA ARG A 184 6.07 3.70 15.86
C ARG A 184 7.17 4.45 16.60
N GLN A 185 8.26 4.79 15.92
CA GLN A 185 9.35 5.61 16.46
C GLN A 185 8.99 7.10 16.64
N GLY A 186 7.73 7.50 16.42
CA GLY A 186 7.24 8.87 16.57
C GLY A 186 7.67 9.82 15.45
N LYS A 187 8.00 9.30 14.28
CA LYS A 187 8.32 10.15 13.12
C LYS A 187 7.03 10.74 12.52
N ASP A 188 7.15 11.77 11.69
CA ASP A 188 6.01 12.53 11.11
C ASP A 188 5.02 13.12 12.15
N GLY A 189 5.47 13.28 13.40
CA GLY A 189 4.66 13.80 14.51
C GLY A 189 3.76 12.77 15.18
N TYR A 190 3.89 11.49 14.85
CA TYR A 190 3.16 10.41 15.50
C TYR A 190 3.78 9.99 16.85
N ASP A 191 4.21 10.96 17.66
CA ASP A 191 4.90 10.72 18.93
C ASP A 191 4.08 9.81 19.88
N VAL A 192 2.75 9.91 19.84
CA VAL A 192 1.80 9.07 20.58
C VAL A 192 2.03 7.55 20.38
N PHE A 193 2.58 7.13 19.24
CA PHE A 193 2.84 5.72 18.98
C PHE A 193 4.02 5.16 19.78
N ARG A 194 4.91 6.00 20.33
CA ARG A 194 5.99 5.54 21.22
C ARG A 194 5.46 4.99 22.54
N ASP A 195 4.29 5.46 22.97
CA ASP A 195 3.66 5.07 24.23
C ASP A 195 2.78 3.82 24.07
N GLY A 196 2.60 3.33 22.84
CA GLY A 196 1.84 2.13 22.52
C GLY A 196 2.57 0.84 22.89
N ILE A 197 1.82 -0.15 23.40
CA ILE A 197 2.39 -1.47 23.66
C ILE A 197 2.59 -2.18 22.33
N CYS A 198 3.83 -2.53 22.01
CA CYS A 198 4.16 -3.27 20.79
C CYS A 198 3.76 -4.75 20.95
N LEU A 199 2.71 -5.16 20.25
CA LEU A 199 2.22 -6.55 20.22
C LEU A 199 2.96 -7.41 19.18
N ALA A 200 3.41 -6.79 18.09
CA ALA A 200 4.24 -7.40 17.06
C ALA A 200 5.14 -6.33 16.42
N ASP A 201 6.41 -6.64 16.23
CA ASP A 201 7.43 -5.79 15.60
C ASP A 201 7.70 -6.22 14.15
N GLY A 202 8.70 -5.60 13.50
CA GLY A 202 9.04 -5.86 12.09
C GLY A 202 9.34 -7.33 11.78
N GLU A 203 9.98 -8.06 12.72
CA GLU A 203 10.29 -9.48 12.55
C GLU A 203 9.01 -10.33 12.45
N THR A 204 8.00 -9.99 13.24
CA THR A 204 6.75 -10.78 13.33
C THR A 204 5.67 -10.27 12.37
N ALA A 205 5.58 -8.96 12.20
CA ALA A 205 4.54 -8.30 11.40
C ALA A 205 4.89 -8.24 9.90
N GLY A 206 6.16 -8.41 9.55
CA GLY A 206 6.62 -8.51 8.17
C GLY A 206 6.82 -7.16 7.48
N ILE A 207 7.12 -7.23 6.18
CA ILE A 207 7.50 -6.09 5.34
C ILE A 207 6.34 -5.74 4.41
N LEU A 208 5.97 -4.46 4.34
CA LEU A 208 4.80 -3.98 3.62
C LEU A 208 4.77 -4.37 2.13
N PRO A 209 5.80 -4.06 1.31
CA PRO A 209 5.83 -4.52 -0.09
C PRO A 209 5.65 -6.03 -0.27
N SER A 210 6.22 -6.83 0.64
CA SER A 210 6.09 -8.29 0.58
C SER A 210 4.65 -8.71 0.85
N LEU A 211 3.99 -8.15 1.87
CA LEU A 211 2.59 -8.47 2.16
C LEU A 211 1.64 -8.07 1.02
N VAL A 212 1.89 -6.94 0.36
CA VAL A 212 1.09 -6.53 -0.81
C VAL A 212 1.27 -7.52 -1.96
N ARG A 213 2.51 -7.93 -2.27
CA ARG A 213 2.77 -8.95 -3.29
C ARG A 213 2.18 -10.31 -2.92
N ASP A 214 2.28 -10.72 -1.65
CA ASP A 214 1.74 -11.99 -1.18
C ASP A 214 0.20 -11.99 -1.23
N CYS A 215 -0.43 -10.82 -1.02
CA CYS A 215 -1.87 -10.66 -1.22
C CYS A 215 -2.28 -10.99 -2.65
N PHE A 216 -1.55 -10.51 -3.65
CA PHE A 216 -1.78 -10.85 -5.05
C PHE A 216 -1.52 -12.35 -5.34
N ALA A 217 -0.40 -12.90 -4.89
CA ALA A 217 -0.07 -14.31 -5.11
C ALA A 217 -1.11 -15.28 -4.50
N ASN A 218 -1.64 -14.94 -3.32
CA ASN A 218 -2.69 -15.73 -2.68
C ASN A 218 -4.01 -15.66 -3.46
N LEU A 219 -4.27 -14.58 -4.21
CA LEU A 219 -5.46 -14.47 -5.05
C LEU A 219 -5.39 -15.36 -6.27
N ASP A 220 -4.24 -15.46 -6.92
CA ASP A 220 -4.06 -16.36 -8.06
C ASP A 220 -4.26 -17.83 -7.63
N MET A 221 -3.77 -18.21 -6.43
CA MET A 221 -3.97 -19.54 -5.88
C MET A 221 -5.44 -19.86 -5.58
N LEU A 222 -6.18 -18.93 -4.97
CA LEU A 222 -7.59 -19.13 -4.61
C LEU A 222 -8.52 -19.26 -5.82
N ASN A 223 -8.13 -18.69 -6.96
CA ASN A 223 -8.90 -18.76 -8.20
C ASN A 223 -8.52 -19.97 -9.09
N GLY A 224 -7.59 -20.83 -8.63
CA GLY A 224 -7.25 -22.09 -9.30
C GLY A 224 -6.31 -21.91 -10.51
N GLU A 225 -5.62 -20.78 -10.63
CA GLU A 225 -4.82 -20.41 -11.82
C GLU A 225 -3.32 -20.76 -11.71
N SER A 226 -2.88 -21.43 -10.65
CA SER A 226 -1.46 -21.82 -10.54
C SER A 226 -1.15 -23.08 -11.35
N ASP A 227 -0.81 -22.92 -12.64
CA ASP A 227 -0.17 -23.97 -13.47
C ASP A 227 1.38 -23.88 -13.42
N THR A 228 1.94 -23.05 -12.54
CA THR A 228 3.40 -22.98 -12.35
C THR A 228 3.83 -23.95 -11.26
N GLY A 229 4.51 -25.03 -11.66
CA GLY A 229 5.17 -26.03 -10.81
C GLY A 229 6.33 -25.50 -9.95
N VAL A 230 6.12 -24.43 -9.18
CA VAL A 230 7.02 -23.93 -8.14
C VAL A 230 6.37 -24.08 -6.76
N ALA A 231 5.68 -25.20 -6.54
CA ALA A 231 5.32 -25.64 -5.21
C ALA A 231 6.45 -26.52 -4.65
N LYS A 232 7.38 -25.89 -3.91
CA LYS A 232 8.10 -26.42 -2.73
C LYS A 232 9.38 -25.63 -2.50
N ARG A 233 9.30 -24.58 -1.68
CA ARG A 233 10.16 -24.38 -0.48
C ARG A 233 9.97 -22.98 0.11
N SER A 234 9.67 -22.99 1.41
CA SER A 234 9.87 -21.90 2.38
C SER A 234 8.85 -20.76 2.45
N SER A 235 7.71 -21.03 3.09
CA SER A 235 7.15 -20.22 4.21
C SER A 235 5.73 -20.71 4.58
N THR A 236 5.62 -21.99 4.94
CA THR A 236 4.36 -22.68 5.28
C THR A 236 3.68 -22.18 6.56
N PHE A 237 4.13 -21.09 7.18
CA PHE A 237 3.52 -20.58 8.41
C PHE A 237 2.60 -19.36 8.18
N ASN A 238 2.90 -18.48 7.23
CA ASN A 238 2.08 -17.28 6.97
C ASN A 238 1.01 -17.51 5.90
N ALA A 239 1.31 -18.28 4.85
CA ALA A 239 0.33 -18.63 3.81
C ALA A 239 -0.85 -19.46 4.38
N MET A 240 -0.56 -20.37 5.31
CA MET A 240 -1.59 -21.20 5.97
C MET A 240 -2.55 -20.36 6.84
N ARG A 241 -2.08 -19.24 7.40
CA ARG A 241 -2.86 -18.36 8.29
C ARG A 241 -3.82 -17.44 7.54
N MET A 242 -3.56 -17.19 6.25
CA MET A 242 -4.53 -16.56 5.35
C MET A 242 -5.53 -17.58 4.78
N MET A 243 -5.13 -18.83 4.55
CA MET A 243 -6.02 -19.86 3.97
C MET A 243 -7.21 -20.24 4.87
N GLU A 244 -7.10 -20.14 6.20
CA GLU A 244 -8.21 -20.48 7.12
C GLU A 244 -9.41 -19.51 7.03
N THR A 245 -9.29 -18.38 6.33
CA THR A 245 -10.38 -17.40 6.14
C THR A 245 -10.97 -17.37 4.72
N PHE A 246 -10.47 -18.16 3.78
CA PHE A 246 -10.84 -18.05 2.36
C PHE A 246 -11.52 -19.31 1.82
N SER A 247 -12.84 -19.23 1.63
CA SER A 247 -13.61 -20.22 0.89
C SER A 247 -13.46 -19.99 -0.62
N PRO A 248 -13.20 -21.03 -1.43
CA PRO A 248 -13.09 -20.90 -2.88
C PRO A 248 -14.49 -20.71 -3.48
N SER A 249 -14.79 -19.50 -3.95
CA SER A 249 -16.00 -19.22 -4.74
C SER A 249 -15.67 -18.18 -5.83
N LYS A 250 -16.57 -18.08 -6.82
CA LYS A 250 -16.33 -17.65 -8.20
C LYS A 250 -15.79 -16.21 -8.32
N VAL A 251 -15.35 -15.84 -9.53
CA VAL A 251 -14.97 -14.46 -9.92
C VAL A 251 -15.97 -13.45 -9.34
N GLY A 252 -15.51 -12.60 -8.41
CA GLY A 252 -16.34 -11.63 -7.68
C GLY A 252 -16.78 -12.04 -6.27
N ASP A 253 -16.38 -13.23 -5.77
CA ASP A 253 -16.70 -13.75 -4.43
C ASP A 253 -15.55 -13.64 -3.41
N GLY A 254 -14.46 -12.93 -3.75
CA GLY A 254 -13.36 -12.64 -2.82
C GLY A 254 -13.79 -11.86 -1.55
N PRO A 255 -12.89 -11.69 -0.56
CA PRO A 255 -13.17 -10.90 0.64
C PRO A 255 -13.74 -9.54 0.28
N GLU A 256 -14.65 -9.01 1.10
CA GLU A 256 -15.29 -7.70 0.91
C GLU A 256 -14.29 -6.59 0.55
N MET A 257 -13.10 -6.67 1.17
CA MET A 257 -11.93 -5.85 0.87
C MET A 257 -11.56 -5.81 -0.62
N LEU A 258 -11.47 -6.95 -1.29
CA LEU A 258 -11.09 -7.01 -2.70
C LEU A 258 -12.24 -6.69 -3.65
N LYS A 259 -13.49 -6.96 -3.23
CA LYS A 259 -14.67 -6.47 -3.95
C LYS A 259 -14.71 -4.93 -3.94
N ARG A 260 -14.31 -4.30 -2.84
CA ARG A 260 -14.25 -2.84 -2.69
C ARG A 260 -13.28 -2.17 -3.68
N TYR A 261 -12.20 -2.85 -4.07
CA TYR A 261 -11.20 -2.31 -5.00
C TYR A 261 -11.21 -2.96 -6.38
N ALA A 262 -12.15 -3.88 -6.63
CA ALA A 262 -12.25 -4.64 -7.87
C ALA A 262 -10.87 -5.17 -8.33
N ILE A 263 -10.11 -5.76 -7.40
CA ILE A 263 -8.80 -6.36 -7.68
C ILE A 263 -9.03 -7.83 -8.01
N TYR A 264 -8.49 -8.26 -9.15
CA TYR A 264 -8.66 -9.58 -9.74
C TYR A 264 -7.31 -10.29 -9.86
N PRO A 265 -7.30 -11.64 -9.89
CA PRO A 265 -6.12 -12.41 -10.25
C PRO A 265 -5.68 -12.09 -11.68
N THR A 266 -4.53 -12.65 -12.06
CA THR A 266 -3.89 -12.43 -13.37
C THR A 266 -4.73 -13.02 -14.52
N VAL A 267 -5.70 -12.28 -15.04
CA VAL A 267 -6.62 -12.79 -16.08
C VAL A 267 -5.91 -13.01 -17.42
N GLU A 268 -5.86 -14.26 -17.91
CA GLU A 268 -5.81 -14.51 -19.36
C GLU A 268 -7.17 -14.15 -19.97
N ALA A 269 -7.34 -12.90 -20.41
CA ALA A 269 -8.53 -12.48 -21.13
C ALA A 269 -8.51 -13.00 -22.56
N ALA A 270 -8.86 -14.28 -22.77
CA ALA A 270 -9.11 -14.84 -24.09
C ALA A 270 -10.28 -15.83 -24.09
N SER A 271 -11.51 -15.31 -24.19
CA SER A 271 -12.58 -16.06 -24.86
C SER A 271 -13.28 -15.16 -25.86
N VAL A 272 -12.78 -15.27 -27.09
CA VAL A 272 -13.38 -14.78 -28.33
C VAL A 272 -14.84 -15.24 -28.39
N HIS A 273 -15.76 -14.28 -28.47
CA HIS A 273 -17.10 -14.53 -29.01
C HIS A 273 -16.96 -15.06 -30.45
N LYS A 274 -17.04 -16.37 -30.63
CA LYS A 274 -17.45 -16.95 -31.92
C LYS A 274 -18.96 -17.08 -31.90
N GLU A 275 -19.62 -16.05 -32.42
CA GLU A 275 -21.01 -16.14 -32.87
C GLU A 275 -21.16 -17.37 -33.77
N HIS A 276 -22.05 -18.28 -33.39
CA HIS A 276 -22.56 -19.31 -34.27
C HIS A 276 -23.46 -18.64 -35.30
N SER A 277 -22.90 -18.28 -36.46
CA SER A 277 -23.71 -18.04 -37.66
C SER A 277 -24.22 -19.38 -38.17
N THR A 278 -25.50 -19.62 -37.92
CA THR A 278 -26.27 -20.67 -38.57
C THR A 278 -26.45 -20.29 -40.04
N SER A 279 -26.10 -21.18 -40.96
CA SER A 279 -26.59 -21.08 -42.34
C SER A 279 -26.55 -22.44 -43.03
N VAL A 280 -27.78 -22.87 -43.35
CA VAL A 280 -28.28 -23.83 -44.37
C VAL A 280 -27.96 -25.31 -44.18
#